data_AF-A0A7S2NP77-F1
#
_entry.id   AF-A0A7S2NP77-F1
#
_cell.length_a   1.000
_cell.length_b   1.000
_cell.length_c   1.000
_cell.angle_alpha   90.00
_cell.angle_beta   90.00
_cell.angle_gamma   90.00
#
_symmetry.space_group_name_H-M   'P 1'
#
loop_
_entity.id
_entity.type
_entity.pdbx_description
1 polymer ?
#
loop_
_entity_poly.entity_id
_entity_poly.type
_entity_poly.pdbx_seq_one_letter_code
_entity_poly.pdbx_strand_id
1 'polypeptide(L)'
;SGGPPRAQFELLCTRKEQEALQHEILEIVERQRTQLKWYSAQDVSRLAGIEVSVVKQVLGSLMARSADKVREDIGMNLMVESKNGDQLCLPCYSRTQQGTWLFSDLTIEALREYRDRFPGVFLKLRERPPPAGKRFVKDFEMRDAFPDSPDLSYSSQKLIKYCNSCPWKTMRLAQGGYMAMTPKTVLQVNAAVDRFHDAAVKRPASLVRVEGERRLLLNGSAGAAWPEESMGSGTFTVGQRAVYSRSFGAVPRGRHCTVIGFFGAKGEAPQLEVLLDEDSFSATDRKGRTPPMRGLMVPAAELAPLLPVASRGTVAEAAKDERRRAEASEDILGIL
;
A
#
# COMPACT_ATOMS: atom_id res chain seq x y z
N SER A 1 10.38 3.09 52.12
CA SER A 1 11.18 4.02 51.30
C SER A 1 10.25 4.74 50.32
N GLY A 2 9.73 5.91 50.70
CA GLY A 2 8.68 6.64 49.96
C GLY A 2 9.18 7.71 48.99
N GLY A 3 10.18 7.38 48.16
CA GLY A 3 10.62 8.29 47.09
C GLY A 3 9.62 8.30 45.93
N PRO A 4 9.57 9.37 45.11
CA PRO A 4 8.76 9.36 43.90
C PRO A 4 9.21 8.20 42.98
N PRO A 5 8.29 7.60 42.20
CA PRO A 5 8.66 6.56 41.24
C PRO A 5 9.71 7.10 40.27
N ARG A 6 10.73 6.28 40.01
CA ARG A 6 11.88 6.60 39.14
C ARG A 6 12.05 5.47 38.13
N ALA A 7 12.18 5.84 36.87
CA ALA A 7 12.52 4.91 35.80
C ALA A 7 13.67 5.48 34.97
N GLN A 8 14.48 4.58 34.42
CA GLN A 8 15.66 4.92 33.64
C GLN A 8 15.65 4.09 32.37
N PHE A 9 15.81 4.74 31.22
CA PHE A 9 15.74 4.12 29.91
C PHE A 9 16.96 4.52 29.10
N GLU A 10 17.48 3.58 28.31
CA GLU A 10 18.47 3.87 27.28
C GLU A 10 17.74 4.19 25.98
N LEU A 11 18.04 5.35 25.40
CA LEU A 11 17.55 5.75 24.10
C LEU A 11 18.69 5.68 23.10
N LEU A 12 18.52 4.83 22.09
CA LEU A 12 19.41 4.75 20.94
C LEU A 12 19.37 6.06 20.14
N CYS A 13 18.18 6.49 19.72
CA CYS A 13 17.95 7.79 19.09
C CYS A 13 17.38 8.77 20.11
N THR A 14 17.92 9.98 20.15
CA THR A 14 17.36 11.08 20.96
C THR A 14 15.99 11.50 20.44
N ARG A 15 15.18 12.15 21.27
CA ARG A 15 13.88 12.70 20.86
C ARG A 15 14.00 13.63 19.64
N LYS A 16 15.01 14.50 19.62
CA LYS A 16 15.27 15.42 18.49
C LYS A 16 15.55 14.67 17.19
N GLU A 17 16.27 13.55 17.26
CA GLU A 17 16.55 12.70 16.10
C GLU A 17 15.31 11.94 15.63
N GLN A 18 14.48 11.47 16.56
CA GLN A 18 13.19 10.87 16.21
C GLN A 18 12.26 11.88 15.52
N GLU A 19 12.23 13.13 16.01
CA GLU A 19 11.47 14.24 15.39
C GLU A 19 12.01 14.58 14.00
N ALA A 20 13.34 14.66 13.83
CA ALA A 20 13.97 14.90 12.54
C ALA A 20 13.69 13.77 11.53
N LEU A 21 13.81 12.50 11.95
CA LEU A 21 13.48 11.35 11.12
C LEU A 21 12.00 11.34 10.73
N GLN A 22 11.10 11.61 11.68
CA GLN A 22 9.66 11.73 11.39
C GLN A 22 9.38 12.82 10.36
N HIS A 23 10.05 13.97 10.46
CA HIS A 23 9.92 15.06 9.49
C HIS A 23 10.39 14.64 8.09
N GLU A 24 11.58 14.06 7.98
CA GLU A 24 12.12 13.60 6.69
C GLU A 24 11.20 12.57 6.03
N ILE A 25 10.67 11.62 6.80
CA ILE A 25 9.72 10.63 6.29
C ILE A 25 8.46 11.29 5.76
N LEU A 26 7.90 12.28 6.46
CA LEU A 26 6.71 12.99 5.98
C LEU A 26 6.99 13.77 4.69
N GLU A 27 8.18 14.36 4.53
CA GLU A 27 8.58 14.98 3.26
C GLU A 27 8.69 13.96 2.12
N ILE A 28 9.21 12.76 2.40
CA ILE A 28 9.26 11.65 1.43
C ILE A 28 7.84 11.26 1.00
N VAL A 29 6.90 11.14 1.96
CA VAL A 29 5.50 10.82 1.67
C VAL A 29 4.82 11.92 0.85
N GLU A 30 5.00 13.19 1.22
CA GLU A 30 4.38 14.32 0.53
C GLU A 30 4.92 14.46 -0.90
N ARG A 31 6.21 14.20 -1.10
CA ARG A 31 6.81 14.13 -2.43
C ARG A 31 6.18 13.04 -3.29
N GLN A 32 5.93 11.85 -2.73
CA GLN A 32 5.18 10.83 -3.46
C GLN A 32 3.76 11.31 -3.79
N ARG A 33 3.05 11.89 -2.82
CA ARG A 33 1.67 12.36 -2.99
C ARG A 33 1.54 13.37 -4.14
N THR A 34 2.51 14.28 -4.26
CA THR A 34 2.54 15.30 -5.31
C THR A 34 3.00 14.76 -6.67
N GLN A 35 3.84 13.72 -6.68
CA GLN A 35 4.39 13.15 -7.92
C GLN A 35 3.52 12.05 -8.53
N LEU A 36 2.81 11.25 -7.70
CA LEU A 36 2.00 10.14 -8.16
C LEU A 36 0.72 10.65 -8.82
N LYS A 37 0.64 10.54 -10.14
CA LYS A 37 -0.51 11.00 -10.92
C LYS A 37 -1.51 9.87 -11.10
N TRP A 38 -2.75 10.26 -11.35
CA TRP A 38 -3.86 9.35 -11.55
C TRP A 38 -4.57 9.67 -12.86
N TYR A 39 -4.85 8.64 -13.64
CA TYR A 39 -5.28 8.72 -15.03
C TYR A 39 -6.55 7.90 -15.25
N SER A 40 -7.42 8.37 -16.14
CA SER A 40 -8.53 7.56 -16.64
C SER A 40 -8.03 6.41 -17.53
N ALA A 41 -8.88 5.43 -17.83
CA ALA A 41 -8.54 4.38 -18.78
C ALA A 41 -8.21 4.94 -20.19
N GLN A 42 -8.84 6.05 -20.59
CA GLN A 42 -8.57 6.76 -21.84
C GLN A 42 -7.18 7.41 -21.83
N ASP A 43 -6.78 8.00 -20.71
CA ASP A 43 -5.46 8.58 -20.55
C ASP A 43 -4.37 7.50 -20.53
N VAL A 44 -4.59 6.40 -19.80
CA VAL A 44 -3.70 5.22 -19.82
C VAL A 44 -3.54 4.70 -21.25
N SER A 45 -4.63 4.62 -22.02
CA SER A 45 -4.60 4.22 -23.43
C SER A 45 -3.68 5.12 -24.27
N ARG A 46 -3.84 6.44 -24.18
CA ARG A 46 -2.99 7.40 -24.89
C ARG A 46 -1.53 7.31 -24.47
N LEU A 47 -1.28 7.28 -23.16
CA LEU A 47 0.07 7.27 -22.61
C LEU A 47 0.77 5.93 -22.90
N ALA A 48 0.10 4.80 -22.72
CA ALA A 48 0.69 3.49 -23.00
C ALA A 48 0.84 3.19 -24.50
N GLY A 49 0.09 3.89 -25.37
CA GLY A 49 0.03 3.59 -26.80
C GLY A 49 -0.70 2.26 -27.06
N ILE A 50 -1.78 2.01 -26.34
CA ILE A 50 -2.59 0.79 -26.40
C ILE A 50 -4.05 1.20 -26.55
N GLU A 51 -4.81 0.54 -27.42
CA GLU A 51 -6.23 0.85 -27.62
C GLU A 51 -7.02 0.72 -26.30
N VAL A 52 -7.93 1.65 -26.03
CA VAL A 52 -8.69 1.72 -24.78
C VAL A 52 -9.51 0.44 -24.49
N SER A 53 -9.99 -0.24 -25.53
CA SER A 53 -10.71 -1.50 -25.40
C SER A 53 -9.78 -2.61 -24.86
N VAL A 54 -8.56 -2.70 -25.38
CA VAL A 54 -7.52 -3.63 -24.93
C VAL A 54 -7.06 -3.28 -23.52
N VAL A 55 -6.84 -2.00 -23.22
CA VAL A 55 -6.50 -1.54 -21.86
C VAL A 55 -7.56 -2.02 -20.86
N LYS A 56 -8.85 -1.78 -21.12
CA LYS A 56 -9.92 -2.21 -20.21
C LYS A 56 -9.94 -3.73 -20.00
N GLN A 57 -9.62 -4.51 -21.03
CA GLN A 57 -9.56 -5.96 -20.91
C GLN A 57 -8.37 -6.42 -20.06
N VAL A 58 -7.18 -5.89 -20.34
CA VAL A 58 -5.94 -6.28 -19.64
C VAL A 58 -5.92 -5.79 -18.19
N LEU A 59 -6.43 -4.59 -17.90
CA LEU A 59 -6.51 -4.07 -16.54
C LEU A 59 -7.55 -4.82 -15.67
N GLY A 60 -8.50 -5.53 -16.30
CA GLY A 60 -9.47 -6.38 -15.62
C GLY A 60 -8.96 -7.82 -15.43
N SER A 61 -9.90 -8.74 -15.21
CA SER A 61 -9.63 -10.18 -15.27
C SER A 61 -9.70 -10.65 -16.71
N LEU A 62 -8.70 -11.40 -17.15
CA LEU A 62 -8.57 -11.92 -18.50
C LEU A 62 -8.25 -13.41 -18.42
N MET A 63 -9.28 -14.24 -18.53
CA MET A 63 -9.13 -15.69 -18.49
C MET A 63 -8.67 -16.21 -19.85
N ALA A 64 -7.54 -16.92 -19.85
CA ALA A 64 -6.98 -17.59 -21.00
C ALA A 64 -7.03 -19.12 -20.84
N ARG A 65 -7.39 -19.84 -21.91
CA ARG A 65 -7.33 -21.30 -21.98
C ARG A 65 -5.97 -21.74 -22.52
N SER A 66 -5.32 -22.59 -21.75
CA SER A 66 -4.11 -23.32 -22.16
C SER A 66 -4.45 -24.49 -23.10
N ALA A 67 -3.42 -25.11 -23.69
CA ALA A 67 -3.55 -26.31 -24.51
C ALA A 67 -4.24 -27.46 -23.76
N ASP A 68 -4.01 -27.56 -22.45
CA ASP A 68 -4.57 -28.58 -21.56
C ASP A 68 -6.00 -28.26 -21.10
N LYS A 69 -6.63 -27.24 -21.71
CA LYS A 69 -7.98 -26.72 -21.39
C LYS A 69 -8.13 -26.17 -19.97
N VAL A 70 -7.02 -25.95 -19.26
CA VAL A 70 -7.00 -25.24 -17.97
C VAL A 70 -7.16 -23.75 -18.22
N ARG A 71 -8.04 -23.10 -17.45
CA ARG A 71 -8.29 -21.66 -17.50
C ARG A 71 -7.41 -20.96 -16.48
N GLU A 72 -6.60 -20.02 -16.96
CA GLU A 72 -5.65 -19.26 -16.16
C GLU A 72 -5.91 -17.76 -16.33
N ASP A 73 -5.82 -16.99 -15.25
CA ASP A 73 -6.06 -15.56 -15.30
C ASP A 73 -4.77 -14.80 -15.65
N ILE A 74 -4.68 -14.30 -16.87
CA ILE A 74 -3.55 -13.50 -17.39
C ILE A 74 -3.83 -11.98 -17.35
N GLY A 75 -4.94 -11.56 -16.73
CA GLY A 75 -5.28 -10.16 -16.53
C GLY A 75 -4.50 -9.53 -15.38
N MET A 76 -4.40 -8.20 -15.37
CA MET A 76 -3.72 -7.47 -14.30
C MET A 76 -4.56 -7.33 -13.04
N ASN A 77 -5.87 -7.57 -13.09
CA ASN A 77 -6.77 -7.55 -11.93
C ASN A 77 -6.71 -6.25 -11.12
N LEU A 78 -6.61 -5.11 -11.80
CA LEU A 78 -6.59 -3.79 -11.17
C LEU A 78 -7.99 -3.19 -10.97
N MET A 79 -8.99 -3.75 -11.64
CA MET A 79 -10.40 -3.37 -11.55
C MET A 79 -11.22 -4.55 -11.04
N VAL A 80 -11.24 -4.76 -9.73
CA VAL A 80 -11.96 -5.89 -9.13
C VAL A 80 -13.21 -5.39 -8.44
N GLU A 81 -14.32 -6.06 -8.69
CA GLU A 81 -15.58 -5.85 -7.97
C GLU A 81 -15.84 -7.10 -7.12
N SER A 82 -16.07 -6.91 -5.82
CA SER A 82 -16.39 -8.00 -4.89
C SER A 82 -17.78 -8.56 -5.21
N LYS A 83 -18.09 -9.73 -4.66
CA LYS A 83 -19.45 -10.32 -4.79
C LYS A 83 -20.55 -9.41 -4.23
N ASN A 84 -20.19 -8.52 -3.31
CA ASN A 84 -21.10 -7.58 -2.67
C ASN A 84 -21.17 -6.23 -3.41
N GLY A 85 -20.48 -6.10 -4.55
CA GLY A 85 -20.43 -4.87 -5.34
C GLY A 85 -19.35 -3.87 -4.88
N ASP A 86 -18.52 -4.22 -3.90
CA ASP A 86 -17.45 -3.33 -3.44
C ASP A 86 -16.33 -3.26 -4.48
N GLN A 87 -15.90 -2.05 -4.83
CA GLN A 87 -14.75 -1.87 -5.70
C GLN A 87 -13.45 -2.08 -4.89
N LEU A 88 -12.71 -3.10 -5.28
CA LEU A 88 -11.42 -3.47 -4.72
C LEU A 88 -10.30 -2.97 -5.62
N CYS A 89 -9.45 -2.13 -5.05
CA CYS A 89 -8.34 -1.48 -5.71
C CYS A 89 -7.03 -2.17 -5.35
N LEU A 90 -6.04 -2.06 -6.25
CA LEU A 90 -4.72 -2.55 -5.97
C LEU A 90 -3.82 -1.40 -5.50
N PRO A 91 -3.17 -1.52 -4.32
CA PRO A 91 -2.40 -0.44 -3.73
C PRO A 91 -1.35 0.17 -4.67
N CYS A 92 -1.38 1.49 -4.82
CA CYS A 92 -0.51 2.27 -5.70
C CYS A 92 -0.71 2.09 -7.21
N TYR A 93 -1.52 1.12 -7.67
CA TYR A 93 -1.78 0.88 -9.09
C TYR A 93 -3.14 1.41 -9.53
N SER A 94 -4.18 1.14 -8.75
CA SER A 94 -5.55 1.61 -9.01
C SER A 94 -6.18 2.24 -7.78
N ARG A 95 -7.13 3.14 -8.03
CA ARG A 95 -8.03 3.69 -7.02
C ARG A 95 -9.40 3.93 -7.64
N THR A 96 -10.41 4.11 -6.80
CA THR A 96 -11.73 4.55 -7.23
C THR A 96 -12.01 5.93 -6.67
N GLN A 97 -12.60 6.79 -7.50
CA GLN A 97 -13.06 8.11 -7.11
C GLN A 97 -14.46 8.30 -7.68
N GLN A 98 -15.46 8.47 -6.80
CA GLN A 98 -16.88 8.57 -7.19
C GLN A 98 -17.31 7.45 -8.16
N GLY A 99 -16.92 6.21 -7.85
CA GLY A 99 -17.22 5.02 -8.67
C GLY A 99 -16.38 4.87 -9.95
N THR A 100 -15.58 5.87 -10.31
CA THR A 100 -14.71 5.84 -11.50
C THR A 100 -13.34 5.27 -11.17
N TRP A 101 -12.88 4.32 -11.98
CA TRP A 101 -11.55 3.73 -11.87
C TRP A 101 -10.47 4.68 -12.39
N LEU A 102 -9.44 4.89 -11.58
CA LEU A 102 -8.25 5.65 -11.92
C LEU A 102 -7.00 4.79 -11.72
N PHE A 103 -5.98 5.06 -12.52
CA PHE A 103 -4.75 4.28 -12.57
C PHE A 103 -3.53 5.18 -12.45
N SER A 104 -2.49 4.69 -11.77
CA SER A 104 -1.28 5.48 -11.56
C SER A 104 -0.26 5.37 -12.70
N ASP A 105 0.81 6.17 -12.62
CA ASP A 105 1.98 6.01 -13.49
C ASP A 105 2.57 4.58 -13.44
N LEU A 106 2.56 3.92 -12.27
CA LEU A 106 3.02 2.53 -12.09
C LEU A 106 2.20 1.55 -12.95
N THR A 107 0.90 1.81 -13.13
CA THR A 107 0.05 0.99 -14.00
C THR A 107 0.45 1.15 -15.46
N ILE A 108 0.78 2.37 -15.89
CA ILE A 108 1.22 2.62 -17.28
C ILE A 108 2.55 1.92 -17.56
N GLU A 109 3.50 2.01 -16.64
CA GLU A 109 4.80 1.33 -16.73
C GLU A 109 4.64 -0.19 -16.80
N ALA A 110 3.88 -0.77 -15.86
CA ALA A 110 3.65 -2.22 -15.82
C ALA A 110 2.89 -2.72 -17.05
N LEU A 111 1.94 -1.94 -17.57
CA LEU A 111 1.19 -2.29 -18.77
C LEU A 111 2.07 -2.27 -20.03
N ARG A 112 2.98 -1.28 -20.15
CA ARG A 112 3.97 -1.23 -21.23
C ARG A 112 4.93 -2.43 -21.16
N GLU A 113 5.46 -2.72 -19.98
CA GLU A 113 6.34 -3.89 -19.79
C GLU A 113 5.61 -5.19 -20.15
N TYR A 114 4.35 -5.35 -19.73
CA TYR A 114 3.55 -6.52 -20.07
C TYR A 114 3.37 -6.64 -21.60
N ARG A 115 3.01 -5.55 -22.27
CA ARG A 115 2.89 -5.51 -23.73
C ARG A 115 4.19 -5.89 -24.42
N ASP A 116 5.30 -5.31 -23.99
CA ASP A 116 6.59 -5.48 -24.65
C ASP A 116 7.12 -6.92 -24.48
N ARG A 117 6.84 -7.56 -23.33
CA ARG A 117 7.20 -8.97 -23.09
C ARG A 117 6.29 -9.97 -23.81
N PHE A 118 5.00 -9.66 -23.95
CA PHE A 118 4.00 -10.57 -24.52
C PHE A 118 3.12 -9.89 -25.58
N PRO A 119 3.70 -9.39 -26.67
CA PRO A 119 2.99 -8.56 -27.65
C PRO A 119 1.82 -9.29 -28.33
N GLY A 120 1.93 -10.61 -28.53
CA GLY A 120 0.87 -11.42 -29.14
C GLY A 120 -0.46 -11.37 -28.39
N VAL A 121 -0.42 -11.24 -27.06
CA VAL A 121 -1.64 -11.06 -26.24
C VAL A 121 -2.36 -9.78 -26.66
N PHE A 122 -1.63 -8.67 -26.73
CA PHE A 122 -2.18 -7.34 -27.02
C PHE A 122 -2.61 -7.20 -28.48
N LEU A 123 -1.83 -7.75 -29.41
CA LEU A 123 -2.19 -7.80 -30.82
C LEU A 123 -3.51 -8.55 -31.02
N LYS A 124 -3.68 -9.70 -30.37
CA LYS A 124 -4.93 -10.46 -30.52
C LYS A 124 -6.13 -9.77 -29.89
N LEU A 125 -5.96 -9.20 -28.71
CA LEU A 125 -7.05 -8.46 -28.06
C LEU A 125 -7.52 -7.27 -28.90
N ARG A 126 -6.62 -6.64 -29.68
CA ARG A 126 -6.97 -5.58 -30.63
C ARG A 126 -7.81 -6.10 -31.80
N GLU A 127 -7.48 -7.29 -32.33
CA GLU A 127 -8.25 -7.92 -33.42
C GLU A 127 -9.63 -8.41 -32.98
N ARG A 128 -9.82 -8.63 -31.68
CA ARG A 128 -11.07 -9.15 -31.10
C ARG A 128 -11.58 -8.17 -30.04
N PRO A 129 -12.22 -7.06 -30.44
CA PRO A 129 -12.91 -6.22 -29.48
C PRO A 129 -14.04 -7.01 -28.79
N PRO A 130 -14.41 -6.66 -27.54
CA PRO A 130 -15.55 -7.27 -26.87
C PRO A 130 -16.82 -7.11 -27.71
N PRO A 131 -17.73 -8.11 -27.73
CA PRO A 131 -19.05 -7.95 -28.33
C PRO A 131 -19.79 -6.75 -27.71
N ALA A 132 -20.67 -6.10 -28.48
CA ALA A 132 -21.46 -4.99 -28.01
C ALA A 132 -22.18 -5.33 -26.68
N GLY A 133 -22.07 -4.44 -25.70
CA GLY A 133 -22.64 -4.63 -24.36
C GLY A 133 -21.86 -5.55 -23.43
N LYS A 134 -20.72 -6.13 -23.84
CA LYS A 134 -19.85 -6.94 -22.97
C LYS A 134 -18.56 -6.20 -22.61
N ARG A 135 -18.12 -6.35 -21.36
CA ARG A 135 -16.90 -5.72 -20.84
C ARG A 135 -15.62 -6.43 -21.32
N PHE A 136 -15.70 -7.73 -21.65
CA PHE A 136 -14.55 -8.58 -22.00
C PHE A 136 -14.90 -9.61 -23.08
N VAL A 137 -13.91 -10.05 -23.86
CA VAL A 137 -14.01 -11.26 -24.68
C VAL A 137 -14.01 -12.48 -23.77
N LYS A 138 -14.94 -13.42 -24.01
CA LYS A 138 -14.97 -14.69 -23.29
C LYS A 138 -13.97 -15.65 -23.94
N ASP A 139 -13.11 -16.24 -23.12
CA ASP A 139 -12.18 -17.32 -23.45
C ASP A 139 -11.06 -16.93 -24.45
N PHE A 140 -10.06 -16.19 -23.97
CA PHE A 140 -8.81 -15.97 -24.72
C PHE A 140 -8.08 -17.31 -24.91
N GLU A 141 -7.56 -17.63 -26.10
CA GLU A 141 -6.81 -18.87 -26.31
C GLU A 141 -5.31 -18.56 -26.27
N MET A 142 -4.52 -19.33 -25.51
CA MET A 142 -3.06 -19.13 -25.48
C MET A 142 -2.42 -19.26 -26.86
N ARG A 143 -2.97 -20.12 -27.72
CA ARG A 143 -2.53 -20.27 -29.13
C ARG A 143 -2.66 -18.96 -29.91
N ASP A 144 -3.61 -18.10 -29.55
CA ASP A 144 -3.76 -16.81 -30.20
C ASP A 144 -2.62 -15.83 -29.82
N ALA A 145 -2.09 -15.91 -28.60
CA ALA A 145 -0.93 -15.12 -28.17
C ALA A 145 0.39 -15.63 -28.73
N PHE A 146 0.47 -16.93 -29.02
CA PHE A 146 1.67 -17.63 -29.42
C PHE A 146 1.43 -18.51 -30.67
N PRO A 147 1.01 -17.93 -31.80
CA PRO A 147 0.62 -18.70 -32.98
C PRO A 147 1.77 -19.53 -33.57
N ASP A 148 2.99 -18.98 -33.53
CA ASP A 148 4.19 -19.59 -34.12
C ASP A 148 5.01 -20.40 -33.10
N SER A 149 4.48 -20.64 -31.89
CA SER A 149 5.23 -21.33 -30.84
C SER A 149 5.29 -22.84 -31.11
N PRO A 150 6.49 -23.44 -31.24
CA PRO A 150 6.63 -24.88 -31.43
C PRO A 150 6.21 -25.67 -30.18
N ASP A 151 6.33 -25.06 -29.00
CA ASP A 151 5.84 -25.58 -27.73
C ASP A 151 4.90 -24.56 -27.09
N LEU A 152 3.59 -24.75 -27.31
CA LEU A 152 2.58 -23.87 -26.75
C LEU A 152 2.49 -23.98 -25.22
N SER A 153 2.78 -25.15 -24.65
CA SER A 153 2.68 -25.37 -23.20
C SER A 153 3.75 -24.57 -22.48
N TYR A 154 5.00 -24.64 -22.94
CA TYR A 154 6.10 -23.85 -22.40
C TYR A 154 5.85 -22.33 -22.49
N SER A 155 5.42 -21.84 -23.66
CA SER A 155 5.12 -20.41 -23.85
C SER A 155 3.96 -19.93 -22.96
N SER A 156 2.92 -20.75 -22.80
CA SER A 156 1.81 -20.47 -21.89
C SER A 156 2.28 -20.40 -20.44
N GLN A 157 3.07 -21.38 -19.98
CA GLN A 157 3.61 -21.41 -18.62
C GLN A 157 4.52 -20.22 -18.35
N LYS A 158 5.31 -19.78 -19.34
CA LYS A 158 6.16 -18.58 -19.22
C LYS A 158 5.34 -17.32 -18.97
N LEU A 159 4.24 -17.14 -19.71
CA LEU A 159 3.31 -16.02 -19.50
C LEU A 159 2.65 -16.08 -18.11
N ILE A 160 2.10 -17.24 -17.75
CA ILE A 160 1.44 -17.44 -16.46
C ILE A 160 2.41 -17.16 -15.31
N LYS A 161 3.62 -17.71 -15.39
CA LYS A 161 4.68 -17.49 -14.39
C LYS A 161 5.05 -16.02 -14.27
N TYR A 162 5.17 -15.31 -15.40
CA TYR A 162 5.41 -13.86 -15.38
C TYR A 162 4.27 -13.13 -14.66
N CYS A 163 3.02 -13.31 -15.10
CA CYS A 163 1.86 -12.64 -14.51
C CYS A 163 1.78 -12.91 -12.99
N ASN A 164 1.94 -14.16 -12.56
CA ASN A 164 1.89 -14.56 -11.16
C ASN A 164 3.09 -14.09 -10.33
N SER A 165 4.18 -13.65 -10.96
CA SER A 165 5.33 -13.05 -10.28
C SER A 165 5.25 -11.52 -10.18
N CYS A 166 4.35 -10.89 -10.95
CA CYS A 166 4.28 -9.44 -11.01
C CYS A 166 3.64 -8.85 -9.74
N PRO A 167 4.14 -7.69 -9.24
CA PRO A 167 3.55 -7.02 -8.07
C PRO A 167 2.05 -6.76 -8.23
N TRP A 168 1.62 -6.45 -9.46
CA TRP A 168 0.22 -6.18 -9.75
C TRP A 168 -0.71 -7.40 -9.61
N LYS A 169 -0.17 -8.61 -9.51
CA LYS A 169 -0.93 -9.86 -9.30
C LYS A 169 -0.80 -10.42 -7.89
N THR A 170 0.36 -10.22 -7.26
CA THR A 170 0.69 -10.81 -5.95
C THR A 170 0.27 -9.96 -4.76
N MET A 171 0.07 -8.66 -4.98
CA MET A 171 -0.32 -7.75 -3.90
C MET A 171 -1.77 -7.95 -3.47
N ARG A 172 -2.03 -7.65 -2.19
CA ARG A 172 -3.38 -7.69 -1.63
C ARG A 172 -4.24 -6.58 -2.24
N LEU A 173 -5.47 -6.94 -2.63
CA LEU A 173 -6.53 -6.00 -2.96
C LEU A 173 -7.04 -5.29 -1.69
N ALA A 174 -7.34 -4.01 -1.81
CA ALA A 174 -7.84 -3.16 -0.74
C ALA A 174 -9.15 -2.49 -1.15
N GLN A 175 -10.05 -2.24 -0.21
CA GLN A 175 -11.22 -1.38 -0.47
C GLN A 175 -10.77 0.05 -0.76
N GLY A 176 -11.65 0.84 -1.41
CA GLY A 176 -11.42 2.27 -1.61
C GLY A 176 -11.12 3.01 -0.30
N GLY A 177 -10.29 4.05 -0.36
CA GLY A 177 -9.84 4.80 0.82
C GLY A 177 -8.59 4.23 1.52
N TYR A 178 -7.96 3.20 0.98
CA TYR A 178 -6.63 2.76 1.42
C TYR A 178 -5.58 3.86 1.18
N MET A 179 -4.50 3.84 1.96
CA MET A 179 -3.31 4.66 1.72
C MET A 179 -2.08 3.75 1.68
N ALA A 180 -1.16 3.94 0.75
CA ALA A 180 0.05 3.14 0.69
C ALA A 180 1.21 3.89 0.03
N MET A 181 2.43 3.60 0.48
CA MET A 181 3.65 3.99 -0.20
C MET A 181 3.93 3.05 -1.39
N THR A 182 4.49 3.59 -2.45
CA THR A 182 5.07 2.84 -3.56
C THR A 182 6.34 2.13 -3.08
N PRO A 183 6.75 1.01 -3.72
CA PRO A 183 8.00 0.33 -3.35
C PRO A 183 9.23 1.26 -3.35
N LYS A 184 9.32 2.17 -4.33
CA LYS A 184 10.38 3.18 -4.41
C LYS A 184 10.41 4.08 -3.17
N THR A 185 9.26 4.55 -2.73
CA THR A 185 9.13 5.42 -1.55
C THR A 185 9.42 4.65 -0.26
N VAL A 186 9.02 3.37 -0.16
CA VAL A 186 9.40 2.51 0.97
C VAL A 186 10.92 2.37 1.07
N LEU A 187 11.62 2.20 -0.05
CA LEU A 187 13.09 2.15 -0.05
C LEU A 187 13.74 3.47 0.38
N GLN A 188 13.16 4.62 0.01
CA GLN A 188 13.62 5.92 0.48
C GLN A 188 13.46 6.08 2.00
N VAL A 189 12.30 5.67 2.53
CA VAL A 189 12.05 5.65 3.98
C VAL A 189 13.02 4.70 4.67
N ASN A 190 13.25 3.50 4.13
CA ASN A 190 14.22 2.56 4.69
C ASN A 190 15.62 3.15 4.75
N ALA A 191 16.08 3.77 3.66
CA ALA A 191 17.38 4.42 3.63
C ALA A 191 17.49 5.58 4.63
N ALA A 192 16.39 6.32 4.88
CA ALA A 192 16.38 7.35 5.91
C ALA A 192 16.51 6.73 7.31
N VAL A 193 15.73 5.69 7.61
CA VAL A 193 15.78 4.98 8.88
C VAL A 193 17.18 4.40 9.14
N ASP A 194 17.76 3.70 8.17
CA ASP A 194 19.09 3.11 8.29
C ASP A 194 20.17 4.16 8.58
N ARG A 195 20.14 5.31 7.88
CA ARG A 195 21.09 6.40 8.14
C ARG A 195 21.00 6.96 9.57
N PHE A 196 19.78 7.14 10.08
CA PHE A 196 19.59 7.63 11.46
C PHE A 196 20.01 6.58 12.49
N HIS A 197 19.69 5.32 12.25
CA HIS A 197 20.08 4.21 13.12
C HIS A 197 21.61 4.02 13.16
N ASP A 198 22.27 4.00 11.99
CA ASP A 198 23.72 3.90 11.87
C ASP A 198 24.45 5.05 12.56
N ALA A 199 23.90 6.26 12.50
CA ALA A 199 24.45 7.42 13.21
C ALA A 199 24.23 7.35 14.72
N ALA A 200 23.14 6.72 15.17
CA ALA A 200 22.83 6.51 16.58
C ALA A 200 23.72 5.44 17.23
N VAL A 201 23.92 4.30 16.57
CA VAL A 201 24.74 3.19 17.07
C VAL A 201 26.20 3.59 17.30
N LYS A 202 26.72 4.58 16.57
CA LYS A 202 28.09 5.10 16.72
C LYS A 202 28.31 5.94 17.97
N ARG A 203 27.26 6.25 18.73
CA ARG A 203 27.30 7.09 19.93
C ARG A 203 26.88 6.28 21.16
N PRO A 204 27.37 6.62 22.36
CA PRO A 204 26.87 6.00 23.58
C PRO A 204 25.37 6.27 23.73
N ALA A 205 24.61 5.26 24.14
CA ALA A 205 23.18 5.39 24.36
C ALA A 205 22.88 6.51 25.36
N SER A 206 21.88 7.33 25.05
CA SER A 206 21.50 8.42 25.94
C SER A 206 20.64 7.89 27.07
N LEU A 207 21.04 8.16 28.30
CA LEU A 207 20.33 7.72 29.48
C LEU A 207 19.28 8.76 29.87
N VAL A 208 18.00 8.39 29.76
CA VAL A 208 16.89 9.25 30.13
C VAL A 208 16.26 8.77 31.42
N ARG A 209 16.17 9.68 32.39
CA ARG A 209 15.56 9.43 33.70
C ARG A 209 14.23 10.14 33.78
N VAL A 210 13.19 9.39 34.12
CA VAL A 210 11.82 9.90 34.33
C VAL A 210 11.51 9.80 35.81
N GLU A 211 11.14 10.92 36.43
CA GLU A 211 10.77 10.98 37.85
C GLU A 211 9.42 11.68 38.02
N GLY A 212 8.67 11.29 39.06
CA GLY A 212 7.48 12.02 39.48
C GLY A 212 6.24 11.83 38.60
N GLU A 213 6.33 11.01 37.55
CA GLU A 213 5.20 10.68 36.68
C GLU A 213 4.20 9.78 37.43
N ARG A 214 2.94 10.22 37.49
CA ARG A 214 1.88 9.55 38.26
C ARG A 214 1.06 8.58 37.40
N ARG A 215 1.09 8.73 36.07
CA ARG A 215 0.36 7.88 35.12
C ARG A 215 1.31 7.28 34.08
N LEU A 216 2.10 6.30 34.50
CA LEU A 216 2.80 5.42 33.55
C LEU A 216 1.81 4.38 33.01
N LEU A 217 1.57 4.40 31.70
CA LEU A 217 0.68 3.48 31.03
C LEU A 217 1.48 2.32 30.45
N LEU A 218 1.26 1.12 30.97
CA LEU A 218 1.77 -0.10 30.36
C LEU A 218 0.65 -0.74 29.54
N ASN A 219 0.49 -0.34 28.28
CA ASN A 219 -0.42 -1.06 27.40
C ASN A 219 0.21 -2.43 27.09
N GLY A 220 -0.42 -3.54 27.45
CA GLY A 220 0.23 -4.86 27.41
C GLY A 220 -0.67 -6.07 27.58
N SER A 221 -1.92 -5.88 28.00
CA SER A 221 -2.97 -6.90 27.93
C SER A 221 -3.52 -6.97 26.51
N ALA A 222 -3.64 -8.19 25.97
CA ALA A 222 -4.11 -8.43 24.62
C ALA A 222 -5.44 -7.70 24.36
N GLY A 223 -5.44 -6.75 23.43
CA GLY A 223 -6.64 -6.05 22.96
C GLY A 223 -7.02 -4.75 23.67
N ALA A 224 -6.23 -4.27 24.66
CA ALA A 224 -6.48 -2.95 25.24
C ALA A 224 -6.06 -1.84 24.25
N ALA A 225 -7.02 -1.01 23.84
CA ALA A 225 -6.74 0.17 23.03
C ALA A 225 -5.86 1.16 23.82
N TRP A 226 -4.97 1.85 23.12
CA TRP A 226 -4.26 2.99 23.72
C TRP A 226 -5.29 4.04 24.14
N PRO A 227 -5.10 4.70 25.31
CA PRO A 227 -5.95 5.81 25.69
C PRO A 227 -5.98 6.85 24.57
N GLU A 228 -7.16 7.44 24.34
CA GLU A 228 -7.36 8.46 23.29
C GLU A 228 -6.36 9.61 23.43
N GLU A 229 -6.05 9.97 24.68
CA GLU A 229 -5.03 10.95 25.08
C GLU A 229 -3.62 10.60 24.54
N SER A 230 -3.25 9.32 24.49
CA SER A 230 -1.96 8.83 23.93
C SER A 230 -1.96 8.75 22.41
N MET A 231 -3.13 8.59 21.80
CA MET A 231 -3.30 8.56 20.34
C MET A 231 -3.37 9.98 19.75
N GLY A 232 -3.65 10.99 20.57
CA GLY A 232 -3.92 12.35 20.13
C GLY A 232 -5.24 12.42 19.34
N SER A 233 -5.31 13.29 18.33
CA SER A 233 -6.56 13.57 17.60
C SER A 233 -6.86 12.64 16.41
N GLY A 234 -6.18 11.50 16.24
CA GLY A 234 -6.32 10.76 14.97
C GLY A 234 -5.89 9.30 14.92
N THR A 235 -6.42 8.63 13.90
CA THR A 235 -5.99 7.33 13.39
C THR A 235 -4.57 7.40 12.82
N PHE A 236 -3.87 6.25 12.75
CA PHE A 236 -2.58 6.18 12.08
C PHE A 236 -2.64 6.70 10.63
N THR A 237 -1.57 7.35 10.19
CA THR A 237 -1.39 7.79 8.80
C THR A 237 -0.11 7.21 8.21
N VAL A 238 -0.07 7.10 6.87
CA VAL A 238 1.14 6.65 6.17
C VAL A 238 2.27 7.66 6.39
N GLY A 239 3.46 7.17 6.76
CA GLY A 239 4.62 7.96 7.16
C GLY A 239 4.75 8.16 8.67
N GLN A 240 3.75 7.77 9.46
CA GLN A 240 3.81 7.92 10.90
C GLN A 240 4.76 6.90 11.53
N ARG A 241 5.60 7.37 12.44
CA ARG A 241 6.48 6.57 13.28
C ARG A 241 5.71 5.97 14.43
N ALA A 242 5.96 4.70 14.70
CA ALA A 242 5.25 3.92 15.69
C ALA A 242 6.19 2.95 16.42
N VAL A 243 5.67 2.39 17.51
CA VAL A 243 6.29 1.34 18.30
C VAL A 243 5.33 0.18 18.41
N TYR A 244 5.83 -1.03 18.16
CA TYR A 244 5.08 -2.26 18.36
C TYR A 244 4.82 -2.51 19.85
N SER A 245 3.55 -2.52 20.25
CA SER A 245 3.15 -2.54 21.67
C SER A 245 2.78 -3.92 22.19
N ARG A 246 2.44 -4.88 21.33
CA ARG A 246 1.95 -6.19 21.73
C ARG A 246 3.05 -7.01 22.43
N SER A 247 2.76 -7.47 23.65
CA SER A 247 3.70 -8.22 24.50
C SER A 247 4.10 -9.59 23.92
N PHE A 248 3.16 -10.29 23.28
CA PHE A 248 3.37 -11.60 22.65
C PHE A 248 2.90 -11.54 21.20
N GLY A 249 3.78 -11.08 20.33
CA GLY A 249 3.50 -10.84 18.92
C GLY A 249 4.55 -11.42 17.99
N ALA A 250 4.44 -11.11 16.70
CA ALA A 250 5.41 -11.57 15.71
C ALA A 250 6.80 -11.00 15.96
N VAL A 251 6.90 -9.77 16.47
CA VAL A 251 8.17 -9.11 16.78
C VAL A 251 8.23 -8.76 18.27
N PRO A 252 9.43 -8.61 18.85
CA PRO A 252 9.55 -8.15 20.23
C PRO A 252 8.81 -6.84 20.47
N ARG A 253 8.21 -6.70 21.66
CA ARG A 253 7.62 -5.43 22.08
C ARG A 253 8.68 -4.33 22.13
N GLY A 254 8.31 -3.11 21.77
CA GLY A 254 9.20 -1.95 21.77
C GLY A 254 9.93 -1.72 20.45
N ARG A 255 9.70 -2.57 19.44
CA ARG A 255 10.30 -2.40 18.11
C ARG A 255 9.72 -1.17 17.40
N HIS A 256 10.61 -0.29 16.95
CA HIS A 256 10.24 0.88 16.17
C HIS A 256 9.90 0.51 14.73
N CYS A 257 8.96 1.23 14.15
CA CYS A 257 8.55 1.05 12.78
C CYS A 257 7.95 2.32 12.17
N THR A 258 7.75 2.29 10.86
CA THR A 258 7.05 3.32 10.09
C THR A 258 5.83 2.71 9.43
N VAL A 259 4.66 3.34 9.53
CA VAL A 259 3.46 2.94 8.81
C VAL A 259 3.64 3.25 7.32
N ILE A 260 3.70 2.22 6.47
CA ILE A 260 3.86 2.35 5.01
C ILE A 260 2.58 2.04 4.24
N GLY A 261 1.59 1.47 4.91
CA GLY A 261 0.26 1.22 4.34
C GLY A 261 -0.82 1.24 5.42
N PHE A 262 -1.98 1.75 5.03
CA PHE A 262 -3.20 1.80 5.83
C PHE A 262 -4.31 1.12 5.03
N PHE A 263 -4.87 0.04 5.60
CA PHE A 263 -5.89 -0.79 5.00
C PHE A 263 -7.08 -0.90 5.96
N GLY A 264 -8.07 -0.04 5.78
CA GLY A 264 -9.35 -0.10 6.47
C GLY A 264 -10.43 -0.64 5.55
N ALA A 265 -11.24 -1.57 6.06
CA ALA A 265 -12.51 -1.94 5.43
C ALA A 265 -13.66 -1.42 6.28
N LYS A 266 -14.82 -1.13 5.67
CA LYS A 266 -16.00 -0.63 6.38
C LYS A 266 -16.43 -1.65 7.46
N GLY A 267 -16.40 -1.23 8.73
CA GLY A 267 -16.79 -2.07 9.86
C GLY A 267 -15.70 -3.00 10.42
N GLU A 268 -14.48 -2.92 9.89
CA GLU A 268 -13.33 -3.70 10.39
C GLU A 268 -12.28 -2.82 11.06
N ALA A 269 -11.55 -3.39 12.02
CA ALA A 269 -10.40 -2.72 12.62
C ALA A 269 -9.30 -2.53 11.56
N PRO A 270 -8.74 -1.31 11.41
CA PRO A 270 -7.77 -1.04 10.36
C PRO A 270 -6.50 -1.87 10.55
N GLN A 271 -6.03 -2.40 9.44
CA GLN A 271 -4.78 -3.13 9.33
C GLN A 271 -3.71 -2.21 8.74
N LEU A 272 -2.52 -2.23 9.34
CA LEU A 272 -1.40 -1.40 8.95
C LEU A 272 -0.29 -2.28 8.39
N GLU A 273 0.27 -1.86 7.26
CA GLU A 273 1.54 -2.40 6.79
C GLU A 273 2.65 -1.49 7.31
N VAL A 274 3.64 -2.08 7.98
CA VAL A 274 4.72 -1.35 8.63
C VAL A 274 6.07 -1.82 8.12
N LEU A 275 7.01 -0.87 8.04
CA LEU A 275 8.43 -1.10 7.85
C LEU A 275 9.11 -1.01 9.21
N LEU A 276 9.67 -2.12 9.69
CA LEU A 276 10.48 -2.17 10.90
C LEU A 276 11.81 -1.43 10.68
N ASP A 277 12.35 -0.86 11.75
CA ASP A 277 13.66 -0.22 11.73
C ASP A 277 14.82 -1.20 11.75
N GLU A 278 14.56 -2.41 12.19
CA GLU A 278 15.53 -3.49 12.34
C GLU A 278 14.97 -4.77 11.75
N ASP A 279 15.87 -5.65 11.33
CA ASP A 279 15.51 -6.93 10.77
C ASP A 279 14.86 -7.83 11.83
N SER A 280 13.85 -8.58 11.42
CA SER A 280 13.20 -9.59 12.24
C SER A 280 12.92 -10.85 11.43
N PHE A 281 13.27 -12.02 11.98
CA PHE A 281 13.02 -13.32 11.35
C PHE A 281 11.54 -13.62 11.08
N SER A 282 10.64 -12.98 11.81
CA SER A 282 9.19 -13.11 11.61
C SER A 282 8.62 -12.16 10.55
N ALA A 283 9.41 -11.18 10.11
CA ALA A 283 9.01 -10.23 9.08
C ALA A 283 9.38 -10.72 7.68
N THR A 284 8.78 -10.10 6.68
CA THR A 284 8.88 -10.52 5.27
C THR A 284 9.24 -9.33 4.37
N ASP A 285 9.41 -9.57 3.08
CA ASP A 285 9.58 -8.54 2.05
C ASP A 285 8.24 -7.94 1.56
N ARG A 286 7.12 -8.40 2.11
CA ARG A 286 5.76 -8.00 1.73
C ARG A 286 5.52 -8.10 0.21
N LYS A 287 6.00 -9.19 -0.41
CA LYS A 287 5.92 -9.41 -1.87
C LYS A 287 6.71 -8.34 -2.65
N GLY A 288 7.95 -8.11 -2.23
CA GLY A 288 8.85 -7.12 -2.82
C GLY A 288 8.54 -5.65 -2.54
N ARG A 289 7.63 -5.35 -1.60
CA ARG A 289 7.30 -3.95 -1.21
C ARG A 289 8.27 -3.40 -0.18
N THR A 290 8.81 -4.24 0.70
CA THR A 290 9.79 -3.88 1.73
C THR A 290 11.06 -4.68 1.51
N PRO A 291 12.20 -4.24 2.09
CA PRO A 291 13.36 -5.10 2.22
C PRO A 291 13.00 -6.43 2.93
N PRO A 292 13.75 -7.52 2.66
CA PRO A 292 13.57 -8.78 3.37
C PRO A 292 13.63 -8.59 4.89
N MET A 293 12.86 -9.38 5.65
CA MET A 293 12.86 -9.36 7.12
C MET A 293 12.47 -8.02 7.76
N ARG A 294 11.84 -7.10 7.01
CA ARG A 294 11.53 -5.74 7.50
C ARG A 294 10.05 -5.36 7.44
N GLY A 295 9.24 -6.05 6.66
CA GLY A 295 7.84 -5.71 6.50
C GLY A 295 6.90 -6.62 7.28
N LEU A 296 5.94 -6.00 7.98
CA LEU A 296 4.93 -6.68 8.79
C LEU A 296 3.53 -6.10 8.53
N MET A 297 2.50 -6.90 8.76
CA MET A 297 1.10 -6.48 8.72
C MET A 297 0.53 -6.63 10.14
N VAL A 298 0.05 -5.54 10.71
CA VAL A 298 -0.35 -5.46 12.12
C VAL A 298 -1.69 -4.73 12.28
N PRO A 299 -2.56 -5.15 13.21
CA PRO A 299 -3.70 -4.34 13.61
C PRO A 299 -3.24 -3.00 14.19
N ALA A 300 -3.96 -1.92 13.90
CA ALA A 300 -3.62 -0.59 14.42
C ALA A 300 -3.55 -0.54 15.95
N ALA A 301 -4.35 -1.35 16.66
CA ALA A 301 -4.34 -1.45 18.12
C ALA A 301 -3.02 -1.99 18.70
N GLU A 302 -2.20 -2.66 17.88
CA GLU A 302 -0.89 -3.20 18.31
C GLU A 302 0.27 -2.20 18.12
N LEU A 303 -0.02 -0.98 17.67
CA LEU A 303 0.96 0.07 17.51
C LEU A 303 0.67 1.23 18.45
N ALA A 304 1.74 1.85 18.95
CA ALA A 304 1.72 3.12 19.65
C ALA A 304 2.38 4.18 18.77
N PRO A 305 1.77 5.34 18.52
CA PRO A 305 2.46 6.41 17.81
C PRO A 305 3.66 6.90 18.64
N LEU A 306 4.83 7.03 18.00
CA LEU A 306 6.06 7.45 18.68
C LEU A 306 6.04 8.97 18.98
N LEU A 307 5.46 9.73 18.06
CA LEU A 307 5.27 11.17 18.18
C LEU A 307 3.81 11.47 17.83
N PRO A 308 3.16 12.43 18.53
CA PRO A 308 1.89 12.96 18.08
C PRO A 308 2.08 13.48 16.65
N VAL A 309 1.13 13.18 15.76
CA VAL A 309 1.08 13.90 14.49
C VAL A 309 0.89 15.37 14.86
N ALA A 310 1.89 16.21 14.59
CA ALA A 310 1.78 17.65 14.82
C ALA A 310 0.43 18.09 14.25
N SER A 311 -0.38 18.72 15.10
CA SER A 311 -1.77 19.07 14.82
C SER A 311 -1.91 19.72 13.44
N ARG A 312 -2.39 18.93 12.49
CA ARG A 312 -3.40 19.28 11.47
C ARG A 312 -3.28 20.69 10.87
N GLY A 313 -2.19 20.97 10.16
CA GLY A 313 -2.19 22.01 9.13
C GLY A 313 -2.74 21.52 7.79
N THR A 314 -2.45 20.28 7.41
CA THR A 314 -2.58 19.84 5.99
C THR A 314 -3.53 18.67 5.77
N VAL A 315 -3.70 17.77 6.74
CA VAL A 315 -4.52 16.54 6.56
C VAL A 315 -5.99 16.75 6.94
N ALA A 316 -6.26 17.56 7.97
CA ALA A 316 -7.64 17.93 8.31
C ALA A 316 -8.23 18.94 7.34
N GLU A 317 -7.41 19.81 6.74
CA GLU A 317 -7.83 20.64 5.62
C GLU A 317 -8.10 19.80 4.38
N ALA A 318 -7.22 18.85 4.01
CA ALA A 318 -7.48 17.96 2.87
C ALA A 318 -8.77 17.12 3.05
N ALA A 319 -9.02 16.58 4.24
CA ALA A 319 -10.24 15.84 4.53
C ALA A 319 -11.50 16.73 4.63
N LYS A 320 -11.37 17.98 5.10
CA LYS A 320 -12.45 18.98 5.09
C LYS A 320 -12.74 19.50 3.69
N ASP A 321 -11.71 19.69 2.85
CA ASP A 321 -11.85 20.11 1.46
C ASP A 321 -12.45 19.00 0.61
N GLU A 322 -12.10 17.74 0.87
CA GLU A 322 -12.70 16.59 0.18
C GLU A 322 -14.16 16.39 0.60
N ARG A 323 -14.51 16.63 1.88
CA ARG A 323 -15.91 16.70 2.34
C ARG A 323 -16.68 17.88 1.76
N ARG A 324 -16.12 19.10 1.79
CA ARG A 324 -16.75 20.30 1.20
C ARG A 324 -16.98 20.17 -0.30
N ARG A 325 -16.07 19.51 -1.03
CA ARG A 325 -16.24 19.21 -2.46
C ARG A 325 -17.30 18.14 -2.72
N ALA A 326 -17.47 17.18 -1.82
CA ALA A 326 -18.54 16.20 -1.91
C ALA A 326 -19.92 16.84 -1.64
N GLU A 327 -20.01 17.67 -0.60
CA GLU A 327 -21.24 18.39 -0.22
C GLU A 327 -21.67 19.41 -1.30
N ALA A 328 -20.73 20.20 -1.84
CA ALA A 328 -21.02 21.14 -2.92
C ALA A 328 -21.44 20.46 -4.24
N SER A 329 -21.10 19.18 -4.43
CA SER A 329 -21.53 18.40 -5.60
C SER A 329 -22.95 17.86 -5.44
N GLU A 330 -23.43 17.64 -4.22
CA GLU A 330 -24.81 17.21 -3.96
C GLU A 330 -25.80 18.38 -4.08
N ASP A 331 -25.40 19.59 -3.65
CA ASP A 331 -26.23 20.80 -3.78
C ASP A 331 -26.48 21.19 -5.25
N ILE A 332 -25.54 20.94 -6.16
CA ILE A 332 -25.70 21.23 -7.60
C ILE A 332 -26.66 20.23 -8.27
N LEU A 333 -26.76 18.99 -7.76
CA LEU A 333 -27.69 17.97 -8.25
C LEU A 333 -29.10 18.12 -7.65
N GLY A 334 -29.27 18.88 -6.56
CA GLY A 334 -30.57 19.19 -5.96
C GLY A 334 -31.29 20.39 -6.59
N ILE A 335 -30.66 21.11 -7.53
CA ILE A 335 -31.20 22.33 -8.16
C ILE A 335 -31.54 22.11 -9.66
N LEU A 336 -31.34 20.90 -10.20
CA LEU A 336 -31.79 20.47 -11.54
C LEU A 336 -32.95 19.48 -11.47
#